data_AF-A0A813FWT0-F1
#
_entry.id   AF-A0A813FWT0-F1
#
_cell.length_a   1.000
_cell.length_b   1.000
_cell.length_c   1.000
_cell.angle_alpha   90.00
_cell.angle_beta   90.00
_cell.angle_gamma   90.00
#
_symmetry.space_group_name_H-M   'P 1'
#
loop_
_entity.id
_entity.type
_entity.pdbx_description
1 polymer ?
#
loop_
_entity_poly.entity_id
_entity_poly.type
_entity_poly.pdbx_seq_one_letter_code
_entity_poly.pdbx_strand_id
1 'polypeptide(L)'
;VVLAALRQNRKAFYNYAAEEVWGDRKVVLAAVRQDGLYLERAVGDLKADREIVLAAIRQNAMALEHAAPQLQADPRVVYVAVRLDGLALAHALDEAKANQAVVLAAVRQNSQALEHAAPERKADRKIVLAAVNGLKFAAEDLKADREIVLAAVQNNGNALANAAPALMADRDIVKIAVGQDGYALEYAAEDLRADPEIVNIAVAQNGFALQYATEGLRANRDIVKLAVAKEGYALKHAVADLRADREVAKTAVAQTGFALQYAAENLRADPEIVKIAVAQKGVALEYASDALRADRDIVKIAVAQDGYGLEYAAEPLRADPEIVKIAVAQKGAALKYAALDLQSDREIVMVAQGQNAGALQFAADALRKDRDLMKVTDMAASRHRLKMSIVFEFIWAYSSLMKISKKLSSRIASRVLLIRGRWQYWTFRG
;
A
#
# COMPACT_ATOMS: atom_id res chain seq x y z
N VAL A 1 24.09 -30.68 -33.62
CA VAL A 1 22.91 -29.95 -34.15
C VAL A 1 21.87 -29.68 -33.05
N VAL A 2 21.33 -30.72 -32.42
CA VAL A 2 20.30 -30.60 -31.35
C VAL A 2 20.68 -29.63 -30.22
N LEU A 3 21.88 -29.76 -29.64
CA LEU A 3 22.37 -28.85 -28.60
C LEU A 3 22.55 -27.39 -29.07
N ALA A 4 22.84 -27.18 -30.36
CA ALA A 4 22.95 -25.84 -30.92
C ALA A 4 21.57 -25.21 -31.12
N ALA A 5 20.58 -26.01 -31.57
CA ALA A 5 19.19 -25.58 -31.70
C ALA A 5 18.58 -25.20 -30.33
N LEU A 6 18.83 -26.00 -29.29
CA LEU A 6 18.42 -25.71 -27.91
C LEU A 6 18.97 -24.36 -27.42
N ARG A 7 20.24 -24.04 -27.75
CA ARG A 7 20.87 -22.76 -27.37
C ARG A 7 20.34 -21.58 -28.16
N GLN A 8 19.95 -21.77 -29.42
CA GLN A 8 19.48 -20.69 -30.30
C GLN A 8 18.03 -20.30 -30.04
N ASN A 9 17.13 -21.26 -29.84
CA ASN A 9 15.72 -20.97 -29.62
C ASN A 9 15.04 -22.00 -28.69
N ARG A 10 15.14 -21.74 -27.38
CA ARG A 10 14.61 -22.61 -26.32
C ARG A 10 13.12 -22.93 -26.45
N LYS A 11 12.29 -21.93 -26.79
CA LYS A 11 10.83 -22.09 -26.84
C LYS A 11 10.41 -22.93 -28.05
N ALA A 12 11.04 -22.69 -29.20
CA ALA A 12 10.82 -23.53 -30.38
C ALA A 12 11.33 -24.95 -30.14
N PHE A 13 12.48 -25.12 -29.48
CA PHE A 13 12.99 -26.44 -29.11
C PHE A 13 12.01 -27.20 -28.21
N TYR A 14 11.50 -26.56 -27.15
CA TYR A 14 10.52 -27.17 -26.24
C TYR A 14 9.24 -27.63 -26.95
N ASN A 15 8.73 -26.80 -27.87
CA ASN A 15 7.46 -27.06 -28.54
C ASN A 15 7.55 -28.07 -29.68
N TYR A 16 8.68 -28.13 -30.39
CA TYR A 16 8.79 -28.85 -31.67
C TYR A 16 9.86 -29.94 -31.70
N ALA A 17 10.68 -30.13 -30.65
CA ALA A 17 11.58 -31.26 -30.60
C ALA A 17 10.80 -32.58 -30.52
N ALA A 18 11.21 -33.56 -31.33
CA ALA A 18 10.62 -34.89 -31.36
C ALA A 18 10.84 -35.63 -30.02
N GLU A 19 9.95 -36.56 -29.67
CA GLU A 19 9.97 -37.23 -28.36
C GLU A 19 11.27 -37.99 -28.10
N GLU A 20 11.88 -38.57 -29.14
CA GLU A 20 13.13 -39.32 -29.07
C GLU A 20 14.30 -38.44 -28.57
N VAL A 21 14.24 -37.13 -28.84
CA VAL A 21 15.26 -36.17 -28.40
C VAL A 21 15.28 -36.02 -26.88
N TRP A 22 14.13 -36.24 -26.23
CA TRP A 22 13.99 -36.21 -24.77
C TRP A 22 14.40 -37.53 -24.08
N GLY A 23 14.83 -38.53 -24.86
CA GLY A 23 15.53 -39.72 -24.39
C GLY A 23 17.05 -39.58 -24.29
N ASP A 24 17.65 -38.52 -24.87
CA ASP A 24 19.09 -38.31 -24.83
C ASP A 24 19.51 -37.57 -23.54
N ARG A 25 20.26 -38.28 -22.69
CA ARG A 25 20.78 -37.76 -21.40
C ARG A 25 21.50 -36.42 -21.52
N LYS A 26 22.35 -36.22 -22.54
CA LYS A 26 23.13 -34.99 -22.71
C LYS A 26 22.24 -33.83 -23.15
N VAL A 27 21.25 -34.11 -24.00
CA VAL A 27 20.27 -33.11 -24.43
C VAL A 27 19.40 -32.67 -23.26
N VAL A 28 18.83 -33.62 -22.51
CA VAL A 28 18.01 -33.32 -21.34
C VAL A 28 18.80 -32.56 -20.29
N LEU A 29 20.02 -32.99 -19.96
CA LEU A 29 20.88 -32.28 -18.99
C LEU A 29 21.18 -30.84 -19.43
N ALA A 30 21.39 -30.61 -20.73
CA ALA A 30 21.60 -29.26 -21.26
C ALA A 30 20.31 -28.43 -21.24
N ALA A 31 19.17 -29.05 -21.51
CA ALA A 31 17.84 -28.44 -21.49
C ALA A 31 17.46 -27.98 -20.07
N VAL A 32 17.56 -28.86 -19.07
CA VAL A 32 17.17 -28.54 -17.70
C VAL A 32 18.05 -27.47 -17.05
N ARG A 33 19.30 -27.32 -17.52
CA ARG A 33 20.19 -26.23 -17.08
C ARG A 33 19.77 -24.86 -17.62
N GLN A 34 18.99 -24.83 -18.71
CA GLN A 34 18.43 -23.60 -19.28
C GLN A 34 17.06 -23.30 -18.68
N ASP A 35 16.22 -24.34 -18.54
CA ASP A 35 14.89 -24.30 -17.95
C ASP A 35 14.58 -25.60 -17.21
N GLY A 36 14.53 -25.55 -15.88
CA GLY A 36 14.36 -26.72 -15.03
C GLY A 36 13.06 -27.47 -15.29
N LEU A 37 12.02 -26.77 -15.76
CA LEU A 37 10.72 -27.39 -16.07
C LEU A 37 10.79 -28.29 -17.31
N TYR A 38 11.85 -28.21 -18.12
CA TYR A 38 12.03 -29.12 -19.26
C TYR A 38 12.22 -30.58 -18.82
N LEU A 39 12.41 -30.84 -17.53
CA LEU A 39 12.34 -32.18 -16.94
C LEU A 39 11.00 -32.87 -17.20
N GLU A 40 9.89 -32.12 -17.34
CA GLU A 40 8.56 -32.64 -17.69
C GLU A 40 8.59 -33.53 -18.93
N ARG A 41 9.37 -33.12 -19.95
CA ARG A 41 9.46 -33.80 -21.24
C ARG A 41 10.37 -35.03 -21.23
N ALA A 42 11.23 -35.17 -20.22
CA ALA A 42 12.19 -36.27 -20.15
C ALA A 42 11.49 -37.63 -19.99
N VAL A 43 12.09 -38.67 -20.58
CA VAL A 43 11.63 -40.05 -20.38
C VAL A 43 11.86 -40.52 -18.93
N GLY A 44 11.13 -41.55 -18.50
CA GLY A 44 11.07 -42.01 -17.11
C GLY A 44 12.44 -42.25 -16.46
N ASP A 45 13.36 -42.93 -17.14
CA ASP A 45 14.69 -43.21 -16.61
C ASP A 45 15.52 -41.94 -16.35
N LEU A 46 15.33 -40.90 -17.16
CA LEU A 46 16.00 -39.60 -16.99
C LEU A 46 15.35 -38.75 -15.90
N LYS A 47 14.05 -38.93 -15.65
CA LYS A 47 13.37 -38.38 -14.46
C LYS A 47 13.84 -39.04 -13.17
N ALA A 48 14.44 -40.21 -13.24
CA ALA A 48 15.08 -40.91 -12.12
C ALA A 48 16.60 -40.64 -12.03
N ASP A 49 17.21 -39.96 -13.01
CA ASP A 49 18.64 -39.61 -12.98
C ASP A 49 18.87 -38.44 -12.01
N ARG A 50 19.53 -38.76 -10.89
CA ARG A 50 19.83 -37.80 -9.81
C ARG A 50 20.60 -36.56 -10.29
N GLU A 51 21.52 -36.69 -11.25
CA GLU A 51 22.30 -35.55 -11.73
C GLU A 51 21.42 -34.60 -12.54
N ILE A 52 20.59 -35.14 -13.44
CA ILE A 52 19.64 -34.36 -14.24
C ILE A 52 18.63 -33.66 -13.34
N VAL A 53 18.00 -34.39 -12.42
CA VAL A 53 17.00 -33.82 -11.52
C VAL A 53 17.60 -32.74 -10.63
N LEU A 54 18.79 -32.95 -10.06
CA LEU A 54 19.45 -31.90 -9.27
C LEU A 54 19.92 -30.71 -10.13
N ALA A 55 20.21 -30.90 -11.42
CA ALA A 55 20.48 -29.78 -12.32
C ALA A 55 19.19 -28.98 -12.61
N ALA A 56 18.07 -29.67 -12.82
CA ALA A 56 16.75 -29.07 -13.01
C ALA A 56 16.31 -28.27 -11.78
N ILE A 57 16.37 -28.88 -10.59
CA ILE A 57 16.01 -28.26 -9.31
C ILE A 57 16.84 -27.00 -9.04
N ARG A 58 18.14 -27.03 -9.33
CA ARG A 58 19.02 -25.86 -9.15
C ARG A 58 18.66 -24.70 -10.07
N GLN A 59 18.04 -24.97 -11.21
CA GLN A 59 17.53 -23.95 -12.10
C GLN A 59 16.15 -23.47 -11.61
N ASN A 60 15.24 -24.40 -11.31
CA ASN A 60 13.91 -24.13 -10.78
C ASN A 60 13.51 -25.24 -9.79
N ALA A 61 13.28 -24.86 -8.53
CA ALA A 61 12.95 -25.78 -7.46
C ALA A 61 11.65 -26.58 -7.72
N MET A 62 10.69 -26.01 -8.47
CA MET A 62 9.43 -26.67 -8.83
C MET A 62 9.62 -27.84 -9.80
N ALA A 63 10.79 -27.95 -10.45
CA ALA A 63 11.11 -29.11 -11.29
C ALA A 63 11.02 -30.44 -10.52
N LEU A 64 11.04 -30.42 -9.19
CA LEU A 64 10.78 -31.60 -8.35
C LEU A 64 9.45 -32.30 -8.69
N GLU A 65 8.43 -31.56 -9.15
CA GLU A 65 7.13 -32.12 -9.58
C GLU A 65 7.26 -33.19 -10.66
N HIS A 66 8.25 -33.07 -11.53
CA HIS A 66 8.45 -33.98 -12.66
C HIS A 66 9.50 -35.06 -12.40
N ALA A 67 10.14 -35.06 -11.23
CA ALA A 67 11.09 -36.09 -10.84
C ALA A 67 10.39 -37.43 -10.61
N ALA A 68 11.12 -38.54 -10.77
CA ALA A 68 10.58 -39.86 -10.48
C ALA A 68 10.25 -39.99 -8.97
N PRO A 69 9.23 -40.81 -8.60
CA PRO A 69 8.78 -40.96 -7.22
C PRO A 69 9.92 -41.22 -6.22
N GLN A 70 10.91 -42.02 -6.60
CA GLN A 70 12.04 -42.37 -5.74
C GLN A 70 12.88 -41.13 -5.36
N LEU A 71 12.98 -40.13 -6.24
CA LEU A 71 13.70 -38.88 -5.98
C LEU A 71 12.81 -37.84 -5.29
N GLN A 72 11.49 -37.88 -5.49
CA GLN A 72 10.52 -37.08 -4.73
C GLN A 72 10.43 -37.53 -3.26
N ALA A 73 10.74 -38.80 -2.98
CA ALA A 73 10.86 -39.34 -1.62
C ALA A 73 12.26 -39.18 -1.01
N ASP A 74 13.33 -38.97 -1.80
CA ASP A 74 14.71 -38.85 -1.28
C ASP A 74 14.89 -37.53 -0.52
N PRO A 75 15.08 -37.56 0.83
CA PRO A 75 15.24 -36.34 1.61
C PRO A 75 16.42 -35.49 1.17
N ARG A 76 17.49 -36.07 0.61
CA ARG A 76 18.66 -35.31 0.16
C ARG A 76 18.38 -34.51 -1.11
N VAL A 77 17.51 -35.00 -2.00
CA VAL A 77 17.12 -34.29 -3.22
C VAL A 77 16.12 -33.20 -2.86
N VAL A 78 15.08 -33.55 -2.11
CA VAL A 78 14.06 -32.60 -1.65
C VAL A 78 14.68 -31.49 -0.81
N TYR A 79 15.66 -31.80 0.04
CA TYR A 79 16.40 -30.79 0.82
C TYR A 79 17.04 -29.70 -0.06
N VAL A 80 17.55 -30.05 -1.25
CA VAL A 80 18.10 -29.07 -2.19
C VAL A 80 16.99 -28.19 -2.76
N ALA A 81 15.85 -28.79 -3.12
CA ALA A 81 14.71 -28.05 -3.66
C ALA A 81 14.14 -27.05 -2.65
N VAL A 82 13.86 -27.50 -1.42
CA VAL A 82 13.23 -26.67 -0.39
C VAL A 82 14.13 -25.52 0.11
N ARG A 83 15.45 -25.65 -0.07
CA ARG A 83 16.40 -24.56 0.22
C ARG A 83 16.38 -23.45 -0.82
N LEU A 84 15.95 -23.76 -2.04
CA LEU A 84 15.78 -22.78 -3.13
C LEU A 84 14.38 -22.18 -3.06
N ASP A 85 13.35 -23.02 -2.92
CA ASP A 85 11.96 -22.63 -2.71
C ASP A 85 11.28 -23.58 -1.71
N GLY A 86 10.89 -23.08 -0.54
CA GLY A 86 10.27 -23.87 0.51
C GLY A 86 8.95 -24.53 0.07
N LEU A 87 8.24 -23.93 -0.90
CA LEU A 87 7.00 -24.51 -1.45
C LEU A 87 7.26 -25.74 -2.31
N ALA A 88 8.51 -26.04 -2.68
CA ALA A 88 8.86 -27.27 -3.38
C ALA A 88 8.49 -28.51 -2.55
N LEU A 89 8.30 -28.37 -1.23
CA LEU A 89 7.80 -29.43 -0.36
C LEU A 89 6.43 -29.96 -0.81
N ALA A 90 5.60 -29.16 -1.49
CA ALA A 90 4.32 -29.60 -2.04
C ALA A 90 4.46 -30.83 -2.96
N HIS A 91 5.54 -30.86 -3.75
CA HIS A 91 5.83 -31.89 -4.75
C HIS A 91 6.66 -33.06 -4.21
N ALA A 92 7.01 -33.05 -2.93
CA ALA A 92 7.69 -34.16 -2.28
C ALA A 92 6.69 -35.29 -1.93
N LEU A 93 7.20 -36.51 -1.80
CA LEU A 93 6.41 -37.64 -1.27
C LEU A 93 6.48 -37.71 0.26
N ASP A 94 5.63 -38.57 0.82
CA ASP A 94 5.35 -38.64 2.25
C ASP A 94 6.61 -38.86 3.10
N GLU A 95 7.57 -39.66 2.63
CA GLU A 95 8.83 -39.92 3.34
C GLU A 95 9.65 -38.64 3.52
N ALA A 96 9.70 -37.78 2.50
CA ALA A 96 10.40 -36.51 2.56
C ALA A 96 9.58 -35.45 3.32
N LYS A 97 8.25 -35.46 3.20
CA LYS A 97 7.32 -34.61 3.98
C LYS A 97 7.33 -34.94 5.48
N ALA A 98 7.69 -36.16 5.85
CA ALA A 98 7.88 -36.59 7.23
C ALA A 98 9.31 -36.36 7.75
N ASN A 99 10.26 -35.96 6.89
CA ASN A 99 11.65 -35.74 7.29
C ASN A 99 11.83 -34.39 7.99
N GLN A 100 12.26 -34.44 9.25
CA GLN A 100 12.43 -33.24 10.09
C GLN A 100 13.39 -32.21 9.49
N ALA A 101 14.52 -32.63 8.91
CA ALA A 101 15.52 -31.70 8.37
C ALA A 101 15.03 -31.02 7.09
N VAL A 102 14.29 -31.74 6.24
CA VAL A 102 13.66 -31.20 5.03
C VAL A 102 12.59 -30.18 5.41
N VAL A 103 11.63 -30.57 6.25
CA VAL A 103 10.53 -29.68 6.65
C VAL A 103 11.06 -28.44 7.37
N LEU A 104 12.02 -28.59 8.29
CA LEU A 104 12.61 -27.44 8.99
C LEU A 104 13.34 -26.49 8.02
N ALA A 105 14.02 -27.01 7.00
CA ALA A 105 14.65 -26.18 5.98
C ALA A 105 13.61 -25.46 5.11
N ALA A 106 12.55 -26.17 4.70
CA ALA A 106 11.45 -25.61 3.92
C ALA A 106 10.75 -24.46 4.66
N VAL A 107 10.39 -24.71 5.92
CA VAL A 107 9.68 -23.75 6.79
C VAL A 107 10.52 -22.50 7.08
N ARG A 108 11.83 -22.66 7.27
CA ARG A 108 12.74 -21.51 7.47
C ARG A 108 12.89 -20.66 6.22
N GLN A 109 12.75 -21.26 5.04
CA GLN A 109 12.78 -20.54 3.77
C GLN A 109 11.43 -19.85 3.52
N ASN A 110 10.33 -20.58 3.70
CA ASN A 110 8.96 -20.09 3.59
C ASN A 110 8.05 -20.82 4.59
N SER A 111 7.48 -20.08 5.55
CA SER A 111 6.62 -20.65 6.60
C SER A 111 5.37 -21.35 6.07
N GLN A 112 4.88 -21.00 4.87
CA GLN A 112 3.73 -21.66 4.24
C GLN A 112 4.03 -23.11 3.84
N ALA A 113 5.30 -23.48 3.71
CA ALA A 113 5.68 -24.87 3.43
C ALA A 113 5.15 -25.85 4.49
N LEU A 114 4.89 -25.39 5.73
CA LEU A 114 4.32 -26.23 6.78
C LEU A 114 2.97 -26.85 6.40
N GLU A 115 2.20 -26.21 5.50
CA GLU A 115 0.94 -26.74 4.95
C GLU A 115 1.11 -28.13 4.32
N HIS A 116 2.25 -28.37 3.67
CA HIS A 116 2.54 -29.60 2.94
C HIS A 116 3.31 -30.65 3.76
N ALA A 117 3.69 -30.32 5.00
CA ALA A 117 4.39 -31.25 5.88
C ALA A 117 3.46 -32.38 6.35
N ALA A 118 4.06 -33.53 6.70
CA ALA A 118 3.32 -34.64 7.27
C ALA A 118 2.68 -34.25 8.64
N PRO A 119 1.56 -34.87 9.04
CA PRO A 119 0.83 -34.52 10.27
C PRO A 119 1.72 -34.50 11.53
N GLU A 120 2.64 -35.44 11.65
CA GLU A 120 3.56 -35.54 12.80
C GLU A 120 4.51 -34.33 12.89
N ARG A 121 4.79 -33.68 11.74
CA ARG A 121 5.62 -32.47 11.66
C ARG A 121 4.84 -31.20 11.91
N LYS A 122 3.54 -31.19 11.62
CA LYS A 122 2.62 -30.12 12.04
C LYS A 122 2.38 -30.11 13.56
N ALA A 123 2.62 -31.25 14.21
CA ALA A 123 2.61 -31.39 15.67
C ALA A 123 4.01 -31.21 16.32
N ASP A 124 5.07 -30.97 15.55
CA ASP A 124 6.41 -30.76 16.08
C ASP A 124 6.60 -29.29 16.51
N ARG A 125 6.65 -29.06 17.83
CA ARG A 125 6.85 -27.74 18.44
C ARG A 125 8.04 -26.97 17.86
N LYS A 126 9.17 -27.64 17.58
CA LYS A 126 10.38 -26.97 17.05
C LYS A 126 10.16 -26.48 15.62
N ILE A 127 9.42 -27.24 14.81
CA ILE A 127 9.09 -26.86 13.43
C ILE A 127 8.09 -25.71 13.44
N VAL A 128 7.03 -25.79 14.24
CA VAL A 128 6.01 -24.74 14.32
C VAL A 128 6.61 -23.42 14.81
N LEU A 129 7.47 -23.44 15.84
CA LEU A 129 8.15 -22.24 16.32
C LEU A 129 9.14 -21.64 15.31
N ALA A 130 9.70 -22.46 14.41
CA ALA A 130 10.56 -21.97 13.34
C ALA A 130 9.78 -21.32 12.20
N ALA A 131 8.47 -21.55 12.12
CA ALA A 131 7.57 -20.97 11.13
C ALA A 131 6.95 -19.68 11.67
N VAL A 132 7.35 -18.51 11.15
CA VAL A 132 6.82 -17.21 11.59
C VAL A 132 5.28 -17.16 11.57
N ASN A 133 4.64 -17.79 10.57
CA ASN A 133 3.18 -17.91 10.46
C ASN A 133 2.69 -19.37 10.54
N GLY A 134 3.46 -20.26 11.18
CA GLY A 134 3.15 -21.69 11.20
C GLY A 134 1.93 -22.08 12.01
N LEU A 135 1.50 -21.22 12.94
CA LEU A 135 0.38 -21.53 13.85
C LEU A 135 -0.91 -21.89 13.09
N LYS A 136 -1.14 -21.29 11.92
CA LYS A 136 -2.26 -21.62 11.03
C LYS A 136 -2.31 -23.11 10.64
N PHE A 137 -1.15 -23.72 10.44
CA PHE A 137 -1.01 -25.09 9.96
C PHE A 137 -0.62 -26.08 11.06
N ALA A 138 -0.44 -25.60 12.30
CA ALA A 138 -0.11 -26.43 13.44
C ALA A 138 -1.25 -27.36 13.83
N ALA A 139 -0.93 -28.47 14.49
CA ALA A 139 -1.94 -29.33 15.11
C ALA A 139 -2.72 -28.59 16.21
N GLU A 140 -3.97 -29.01 16.47
CA GLU A 140 -4.86 -28.33 17.43
C GLU A 140 -4.28 -28.24 18.85
N ASP A 141 -3.57 -29.27 19.31
CA ASP A 141 -2.89 -29.26 20.61
C ASP A 141 -1.86 -28.13 20.71
N LEU A 142 -1.17 -27.81 19.61
CA LEU A 142 -0.19 -26.70 19.58
C LEU A 142 -0.86 -25.33 19.43
N LYS A 143 -2.04 -25.27 18.83
CA LYS A 143 -2.87 -24.05 18.83
C LYS A 143 -3.45 -23.75 20.21
N ALA A 144 -3.55 -24.75 21.07
CA ALA A 144 -3.90 -24.63 22.48
C ALA A 144 -2.67 -24.49 23.40
N ASP A 145 -1.45 -24.64 22.88
CA ASP A 145 -0.22 -24.45 23.65
C ASP A 145 0.08 -22.97 23.83
N ARG A 146 0.00 -22.53 25.09
CA ARG A 146 0.17 -21.13 25.49
C ARG A 146 1.52 -20.56 25.04
N GLU A 147 2.61 -21.31 25.18
CA GLU A 147 3.96 -20.81 24.85
C GLU A 147 4.14 -20.63 23.34
N ILE A 148 3.60 -21.57 22.55
CA ILE A 148 3.66 -21.50 21.09
C ILE A 148 2.84 -20.34 20.58
N VAL A 149 1.61 -20.18 21.06
CA VAL A 149 0.75 -19.05 20.67
C VAL A 149 1.38 -17.74 21.08
N LEU A 150 1.94 -17.64 22.30
CA LEU A 150 2.62 -16.45 22.78
C LEU A 150 3.79 -16.06 21.85
N ALA A 151 4.64 -17.01 21.48
CA ALA A 151 5.74 -16.77 20.56
C ALA A 151 5.26 -16.36 19.15
N ALA A 152 4.14 -16.91 18.68
CA ALA A 152 3.54 -16.53 17.40
C ALA A 152 2.98 -15.11 17.42
N VAL A 153 2.20 -14.73 18.45
CA VAL A 153 1.61 -13.39 18.55
C VAL A 153 2.64 -12.28 18.77
N GLN A 154 3.76 -12.60 19.42
CA GLN A 154 4.89 -11.66 19.57
C GLN A 154 5.52 -11.28 18.22
N ASN A 155 5.50 -12.18 17.24
CA ASN A 155 6.03 -11.92 15.90
C ASN A 155 4.96 -11.34 14.96
N ASN A 156 3.71 -11.75 15.10
CA ASN A 156 2.58 -11.31 14.27
C ASN A 156 1.28 -11.33 15.09
N GLY A 157 0.72 -10.16 15.42
CA GLY A 157 -0.51 -10.06 16.24
C GLY A 157 -1.69 -10.87 15.67
N ASN A 158 -1.81 -10.94 14.33
CA ASN A 158 -2.87 -11.70 13.66
C ASN A 158 -2.74 -13.22 13.80
N ALA A 159 -1.63 -13.73 14.37
CA ALA A 159 -1.51 -15.14 14.72
C ALA A 159 -2.60 -15.58 15.71
N LEU A 160 -3.16 -14.64 16.51
CA LEU A 160 -4.26 -14.89 17.43
C LEU A 160 -5.46 -15.57 16.75
N ALA A 161 -5.72 -15.27 15.47
CA ALA A 161 -6.79 -15.86 14.67
C ALA A 161 -6.73 -17.40 14.59
N ASN A 162 -5.55 -17.99 14.82
CA ASN A 162 -5.31 -19.42 14.73
C ASN A 162 -5.13 -20.08 16.09
N ALA A 163 -5.24 -19.33 17.19
CA ALA A 163 -5.16 -19.87 18.54
C ALA A 163 -6.45 -20.63 18.90
N ALA A 164 -6.37 -21.53 19.88
CA ALA A 164 -7.57 -22.15 20.44
C ALA A 164 -8.44 -21.10 21.17
N PRO A 165 -9.78 -21.30 21.24
CA PRO A 165 -10.68 -20.33 21.89
C PRO A 165 -10.29 -19.95 23.31
N ALA A 166 -9.74 -20.88 24.09
CA ALA A 166 -9.24 -20.61 25.44
C ALA A 166 -8.12 -19.55 25.47
N LEU A 167 -7.25 -19.52 24.45
CA LEU A 167 -6.16 -18.56 24.34
C LEU A 167 -6.59 -17.24 23.66
N MET A 168 -7.66 -17.27 22.86
CA MET A 168 -8.36 -16.05 22.41
C MET A 168 -9.05 -15.31 23.57
N ALA A 169 -9.29 -16.01 24.69
CA ALA A 169 -9.76 -15.45 25.96
C ALA A 169 -8.63 -15.23 26.98
N ASP A 170 -7.37 -15.57 26.67
CA ASP A 170 -6.22 -15.28 27.54
C ASP A 170 -5.84 -13.81 27.43
N ARG A 171 -6.08 -13.08 28.51
CA ARG A 171 -5.87 -11.63 28.60
C ARG A 171 -4.45 -11.19 28.22
N ASP A 172 -3.43 -11.92 28.63
CA ASP A 172 -2.03 -11.54 28.40
C ASP A 172 -1.65 -11.75 26.93
N ILE A 173 -2.07 -12.88 26.35
CA ILE A 173 -1.85 -13.17 24.93
C ILE A 173 -2.54 -12.12 24.06
N VAL A 174 -3.81 -11.83 24.33
CA VAL A 174 -4.57 -10.83 23.57
C VAL A 174 -3.93 -9.46 23.69
N LYS A 175 -3.51 -9.05 24.91
CA LYS A 175 -2.83 -7.78 25.13
C LYS A 175 -1.56 -7.64 24.29
N ILE A 176 -0.76 -8.70 24.19
CA ILE A 176 0.44 -8.72 23.35
C ILE A 176 0.07 -8.68 21.87
N ALA A 177 -0.93 -9.47 21.45
CA ALA A 177 -1.40 -9.51 20.07
C ALA A 177 -1.89 -8.14 19.59
N VAL A 178 -2.75 -7.46 20.37
CA VAL A 178 -3.26 -6.11 20.01
C VAL A 178 -2.20 -5.03 20.10
N GLY A 179 -1.19 -5.21 20.96
CA GLY A 179 -0.03 -4.32 21.02
C GLY A 179 0.86 -4.43 19.78
N GLN A 180 0.89 -5.61 19.14
CA GLN A 180 1.59 -5.82 17.88
C GLN A 180 0.76 -5.32 16.69
N ASP A 181 -0.49 -5.78 16.57
CA ASP A 181 -1.46 -5.39 15.53
C ASP A 181 -2.83 -5.14 16.15
N GLY A 182 -3.31 -3.89 16.13
CA GLY A 182 -4.59 -3.51 16.72
C GLY A 182 -5.79 -4.25 16.13
N TYR A 183 -5.70 -4.73 14.88
CA TYR A 183 -6.76 -5.55 14.27
C TYR A 183 -6.87 -6.95 14.88
N ALA A 184 -5.85 -7.42 15.62
CA ALA A 184 -5.95 -8.68 16.35
C ALA A 184 -7.11 -8.70 17.35
N LEU A 185 -7.65 -7.53 17.74
CA LEU A 185 -8.85 -7.41 18.57
C LEU A 185 -10.06 -8.14 17.96
N GLU A 186 -10.14 -8.29 16.64
CA GLU A 186 -11.18 -9.07 15.95
C GLU A 186 -11.30 -10.50 16.48
N TYR A 187 -10.16 -11.11 16.80
CA TYR A 187 -10.06 -12.52 17.18
C TYR A 187 -10.15 -12.75 18.68
N ALA A 188 -10.18 -11.68 19.49
CA ALA A 188 -10.31 -11.79 20.93
C ALA A 188 -11.73 -12.26 21.32
N ALA A 189 -11.83 -13.00 22.42
CA ALA A 189 -13.11 -13.34 23.02
C ALA A 189 -13.93 -12.09 23.33
N GLU A 190 -15.26 -12.20 23.29
CA GLU A 190 -16.18 -11.05 23.43
C GLU A 190 -15.94 -10.25 24.72
N ASP A 191 -15.70 -10.93 25.84
CA ASP A 191 -15.39 -10.30 27.13
C ASP A 191 -14.14 -9.41 27.05
N LEU A 192 -13.14 -9.79 26.26
CA LEU A 192 -11.92 -9.01 26.04
C LEU A 192 -12.11 -7.90 25.01
N ARG A 193 -13.03 -8.06 24.05
CA ARG A 193 -13.49 -6.96 23.18
C ARG A 193 -14.36 -5.94 23.93
N ALA A 194 -14.79 -6.28 25.14
CA ALA A 194 -15.45 -5.40 26.09
C ALA A 194 -14.51 -4.89 27.22
N ASP A 195 -13.24 -5.31 27.27
CA ASP A 195 -12.24 -4.82 28.23
C ASP A 195 -11.68 -3.45 27.75
N PRO A 196 -11.94 -2.35 28.49
CA PRO A 196 -11.45 -1.03 28.11
C PRO A 196 -9.93 -0.93 27.99
N GLU A 197 -9.16 -1.67 28.79
CA GLU A 197 -7.69 -1.64 28.75
C GLU A 197 -7.18 -2.23 27.44
N ILE A 198 -7.69 -3.39 27.04
CA ILE A 198 -7.30 -4.06 25.80
C ILE A 198 -7.72 -3.22 24.59
N VAL A 199 -8.96 -2.73 24.57
CA VAL A 199 -9.45 -1.90 23.46
C VAL A 199 -8.65 -0.61 23.35
N ASN A 200 -8.27 0.03 24.46
CA ASN A 200 -7.40 1.21 24.43
C ASN A 200 -6.03 0.90 23.80
N ILE A 201 -5.42 -0.24 24.11
CA ILE A 201 -4.14 -0.64 23.50
C ILE A 201 -4.31 -0.86 21.99
N ALA A 202 -5.36 -1.58 21.59
CA ALA A 202 -5.67 -1.85 20.19
C ALA A 202 -5.89 -0.55 19.39
N VAL A 203 -6.70 0.36 19.94
CA VAL A 203 -7.05 1.65 19.33
C VAL A 203 -5.85 2.61 19.28
N ALA A 204 -4.99 2.61 20.32
CA ALA A 204 -3.76 3.40 20.32
C ALA A 204 -2.77 2.92 19.24
N GLN A 205 -2.75 1.62 18.98
CA GLN A 205 -1.98 1.00 17.90
C GLN A 205 -2.58 1.39 16.53
N ASN A 206 -3.88 1.15 16.31
CA ASN A 206 -4.63 1.41 15.07
C ASN A 206 -6.06 1.87 15.39
N GLY A 207 -6.45 3.07 14.96
CA GLY A 207 -7.73 3.70 15.32
C GLY A 207 -8.94 2.93 14.78
N PHE A 208 -8.80 2.26 13.63
CA PHE A 208 -9.84 1.40 13.07
C PHE A 208 -10.12 0.14 13.90
N ALA A 209 -9.25 -0.25 14.84
CA ALA A 209 -9.52 -1.37 15.75
C ALA A 209 -10.82 -1.17 16.56
N LEU A 210 -11.27 0.08 16.71
CA LEU A 210 -12.56 0.43 17.33
C LEU A 210 -13.74 -0.38 16.75
N GLN A 211 -13.69 -0.77 15.47
CA GLN A 211 -14.77 -1.54 14.82
C GLN A 211 -15.03 -2.91 15.45
N TYR A 212 -14.01 -3.48 16.11
CA TYR A 212 -14.08 -4.80 16.72
C TYR A 212 -14.47 -4.76 18.21
N ALA A 213 -14.44 -3.58 18.83
CA ALA A 213 -14.91 -3.39 20.18
C ALA A 213 -16.42 -3.59 20.28
N THR A 214 -16.90 -4.02 21.45
CA THR A 214 -18.35 -4.13 21.69
C THR A 214 -19.02 -2.77 21.59
N GLU A 215 -20.33 -2.76 21.31
CA GLU A 215 -21.10 -1.52 21.18
C GLU A 215 -20.96 -0.60 22.40
N GLY A 216 -20.89 -1.17 23.62
CA GLY A 216 -20.67 -0.41 24.84
C GLY A 216 -19.37 0.39 24.84
N LEU A 217 -18.28 -0.16 24.30
CA LEU A 217 -17.01 0.58 24.17
C LEU A 217 -16.98 1.49 22.94
N ARG A 218 -17.75 1.18 21.89
CA ARG A 218 -17.99 2.13 20.78
C ARG A 218 -18.89 3.30 21.16
N ALA A 219 -19.56 3.22 22.33
CA ALA A 219 -20.26 4.29 23.01
C ALA A 219 -19.42 4.97 24.11
N ASN A 220 -18.21 4.47 24.40
CA ASN A 220 -17.30 5.11 25.33
C ASN A 220 -16.61 6.31 24.66
N ARG A 221 -16.93 7.50 25.14
CA ARG A 221 -16.44 8.75 24.56
C ARG A 221 -14.91 8.84 24.53
N ASP A 222 -14.21 8.41 25.56
CA ASP A 222 -12.75 8.56 25.64
C ASP A 222 -12.03 7.62 24.68
N ILE A 223 -12.50 6.37 24.57
CA ILE A 223 -11.99 5.39 23.60
C ILE A 223 -12.23 5.87 22.17
N VAL A 224 -13.43 6.37 21.87
CA VAL A 224 -13.73 6.89 20.53
C VAL A 224 -12.89 8.14 20.23
N LYS A 225 -12.71 9.05 21.19
CA LYS A 225 -11.81 10.21 21.02
C LYS A 225 -10.37 9.77 20.74
N LEU A 226 -9.86 8.76 21.43
CA LEU A 226 -8.55 8.19 21.16
C LEU A 226 -8.46 7.63 19.73
N ALA A 227 -9.48 6.89 19.29
CA ALA A 227 -9.56 6.31 17.95
C ALA A 227 -9.55 7.38 16.86
N VAL A 228 -10.39 8.40 16.96
CA VAL A 228 -10.48 9.45 15.93
C VAL A 228 -9.28 10.42 15.95
N ALA A 229 -8.63 10.58 17.10
CA ALA A 229 -7.37 11.32 17.20
C ALA A 229 -6.23 10.59 16.47
N LYS A 230 -6.23 9.25 16.49
CA LYS A 230 -5.30 8.42 15.74
C LYS A 230 -5.63 8.43 14.24
N GLU A 231 -6.89 8.11 13.90
CA GLU A 231 -7.41 8.01 12.53
C GLU A 231 -8.84 8.55 12.47
N GLY A 232 -9.05 9.74 11.91
CA GLY A 232 -10.35 10.43 12.00
C GLY A 232 -11.50 9.67 11.31
N TYR A 233 -11.21 8.81 10.33
CA TYR A 233 -12.20 7.93 9.73
C TYR A 233 -12.74 6.84 10.67
N ALA A 234 -12.09 6.58 11.81
CA ALA A 234 -12.62 5.70 12.84
C ALA A 234 -13.98 6.16 13.38
N LEU A 235 -14.35 7.43 13.17
CA LEU A 235 -15.66 7.98 13.52
C LEU A 235 -16.83 7.14 12.96
N LYS A 236 -16.66 6.50 11.80
CA LYS A 236 -17.69 5.65 11.19
C LYS A 236 -18.07 4.43 12.04
N HIS A 237 -17.20 4.01 12.96
CA HIS A 237 -17.40 2.85 13.82
C HIS A 237 -18.03 3.22 15.17
N ALA A 238 -18.01 4.50 15.54
CA ALA A 238 -18.66 4.99 16.75
C ALA A 238 -20.19 4.86 16.65
N VAL A 239 -20.85 4.72 17.80
CA VAL A 239 -22.32 4.73 17.86
C VAL A 239 -22.88 6.09 17.40
N ALA A 240 -24.16 6.12 17.00
CA ALA A 240 -24.81 7.32 16.46
C ALA A 240 -24.65 8.54 17.37
N ASP A 241 -24.83 8.37 18.69
CA ASP A 241 -24.70 9.45 19.67
C ASP A 241 -23.32 10.09 19.68
N LEU A 242 -22.25 9.28 19.55
CA LEU A 242 -20.88 9.81 19.48
C LEU A 242 -20.50 10.35 18.10
N ARG A 243 -21.19 9.94 17.03
CA ARG A 243 -21.12 10.63 15.73
C ARG A 243 -21.81 11.99 15.76
N ALA A 244 -22.72 12.21 16.70
CA ALA A 244 -23.34 13.49 17.01
C ALA A 244 -22.65 14.26 18.15
N ASP A 245 -21.64 13.68 18.81
CA ASP A 245 -20.82 14.39 19.80
C ASP A 245 -19.91 15.37 19.07
N ARG A 246 -20.13 16.65 19.38
CA ARG A 246 -19.45 17.77 18.74
C ARG A 246 -17.92 17.72 18.90
N GLU A 247 -17.42 17.36 20.07
CA GLU A 247 -15.97 17.34 20.35
C GLU A 247 -15.30 16.11 19.73
N VAL A 248 -15.99 14.97 19.68
CA VAL A 248 -15.53 13.78 18.95
C VAL A 248 -15.42 14.11 17.46
N ALA A 249 -16.49 14.65 16.85
CA ALA A 249 -16.50 15.02 15.44
C ALA A 249 -15.42 16.07 15.12
N LYS A 250 -15.28 17.10 15.97
CA LYS A 250 -14.22 18.12 15.84
C LYS A 250 -12.83 17.50 15.82
N THR A 251 -12.56 16.55 16.72
CA THR A 251 -11.28 15.83 16.78
C THR A 251 -11.06 15.03 15.50
N ALA A 252 -12.09 14.34 15.00
CA ALA A 252 -12.02 13.54 13.78
C ALA A 252 -11.73 14.39 12.53
N VAL A 253 -12.46 15.51 12.33
CA VAL A 253 -12.28 16.37 11.16
C VAL A 253 -10.98 17.15 11.19
N ALA A 254 -10.46 17.47 12.38
CA ALA A 254 -9.13 18.07 12.53
C ALA A 254 -8.01 17.11 12.11
N GLN A 255 -8.19 15.80 12.32
CA GLN A 255 -7.25 14.78 11.87
C GLN A 255 -7.36 14.55 10.35
N THR A 256 -8.58 14.33 9.84
CA THR A 256 -8.87 14.19 8.40
C THR A 256 -10.20 14.83 8.03
N GLY A 257 -10.19 15.85 7.16
CA GLY A 257 -11.39 16.64 6.83
C GLY A 257 -12.53 15.79 6.26
N PHE A 258 -12.21 14.71 5.55
CA PHE A 258 -13.18 13.76 5.02
C PHE A 258 -13.91 12.92 6.09
N ALA A 259 -13.48 12.94 7.35
CA ALA A 259 -14.24 12.34 8.45
C ALA A 259 -15.61 13.00 8.63
N LEU A 260 -15.81 14.22 8.10
CA LEU A 260 -17.08 14.93 8.11
C LEU A 260 -18.23 14.08 7.55
N GLN A 261 -17.97 13.22 6.56
CA GLN A 261 -18.99 12.33 5.97
C GLN A 261 -19.64 11.37 6.99
N TYR A 262 -18.95 11.07 8.09
CA TYR A 262 -19.41 10.15 9.12
C TYR A 262 -20.00 10.88 10.33
N ALA A 263 -19.90 12.20 10.39
CA ALA A 263 -20.57 12.99 11.43
C ALA A 263 -22.09 12.99 11.22
N ALA A 264 -22.84 13.14 12.31
CA ALA A 264 -24.27 13.30 12.26
C ALA A 264 -24.67 14.55 11.44
N GLU A 265 -25.87 14.53 10.85
CA GLU A 265 -26.33 15.57 9.93
C GLU A 265 -26.32 16.98 10.54
N ASN A 266 -26.70 17.10 11.81
CA ASN A 266 -26.63 18.36 12.56
C ASN A 266 -25.20 18.92 12.64
N LEU A 267 -24.18 18.07 12.73
CA LEU A 267 -22.77 18.49 12.74
C LEU A 267 -22.21 18.77 11.35
N ARG A 268 -22.75 18.11 10.30
CA ARG A 268 -22.50 18.49 8.90
C ARG A 268 -23.15 19.83 8.54
N ALA A 269 -24.06 20.32 9.37
CA ALA A 269 -24.63 21.66 9.34
C ALA A 269 -24.02 22.63 10.38
N ASP A 270 -23.03 22.22 11.18
CA ASP A 270 -22.32 23.10 12.12
C ASP A 270 -21.21 23.86 11.36
N PRO A 271 -21.29 25.21 11.24
CA PRO A 271 -20.30 26.01 10.53
C PRO A 271 -18.87 25.86 11.08
N GLU A 272 -18.69 25.70 12.39
CA GLU A 272 -17.35 25.59 12.98
C GLU A 272 -16.70 24.24 12.63
N ILE A 273 -17.47 23.15 12.70
CA ILE A 273 -16.98 21.81 12.33
C ILE A 273 -16.64 21.75 10.84
N VAL A 274 -17.52 22.28 9.99
CA VAL A 274 -17.29 22.31 8.54
C VAL A 274 -16.10 23.18 8.20
N LYS A 275 -15.93 24.36 8.82
CA LYS A 275 -14.73 25.21 8.62
C LYS A 275 -13.44 24.47 8.93
N ILE A 276 -13.39 23.69 10.01
CA ILE A 276 -12.22 22.87 10.34
C ILE A 276 -11.99 21.80 9.27
N ALA A 277 -13.05 21.11 8.83
CA ALA A 277 -12.96 20.07 7.81
C ALA A 277 -12.42 20.62 6.48
N VAL A 278 -12.97 21.73 5.98
CA VAL A 278 -12.57 22.32 4.70
C VAL A 278 -11.19 22.99 4.76
N ALA A 279 -10.79 23.50 5.92
CA ALA A 279 -9.43 23.99 6.13
C ALA A 279 -8.38 22.86 6.10
N GLN A 280 -8.77 21.62 6.43
CA GLN A 280 -7.92 20.45 6.38
C GLN A 280 -7.91 19.81 4.97
N LYS A 281 -9.09 19.60 4.37
CA LYS A 281 -9.33 19.20 2.96
C LYS A 281 -10.49 20.00 2.36
N GLY A 282 -10.22 20.87 1.38
CA GLY A 282 -11.21 21.74 0.76
C GLY A 282 -12.37 20.99 0.11
N VAL A 283 -12.08 19.85 -0.53
CA VAL A 283 -13.10 18.95 -1.11
C VAL A 283 -14.01 18.27 -0.08
N ALA A 284 -13.69 18.33 1.23
CA ALA A 284 -14.63 17.88 2.27
C ALA A 284 -15.93 18.70 2.30
N LEU A 285 -15.98 19.85 1.60
CA LEU A 285 -17.19 20.62 1.36
C LEU A 285 -18.34 19.78 0.77
N GLU A 286 -18.03 18.72 0.02
CA GLU A 286 -19.01 17.75 -0.49
C GLU A 286 -19.96 17.22 0.59
N TYR A 287 -19.44 17.04 1.81
CA TYR A 287 -20.18 16.43 2.91
C TYR A 287 -20.92 17.44 3.78
N ALA A 288 -20.71 18.74 3.56
CA ALA A 288 -21.42 19.78 4.29
C ALA A 288 -22.89 19.85 3.87
N SER A 289 -23.75 20.36 4.75
CA SER A 289 -25.15 20.65 4.40
C SER A 289 -25.25 21.67 3.26
N ASP A 290 -26.34 21.61 2.49
CA ASP A 290 -26.59 22.51 1.36
C ASP A 290 -26.47 23.98 1.73
N ALA A 291 -26.95 24.35 2.93
CA ALA A 291 -26.83 25.70 3.47
C ALA A 291 -25.36 26.15 3.60
N LEU A 292 -24.47 25.28 4.07
CA LEU A 292 -23.04 25.60 4.21
C LEU A 292 -22.26 25.47 2.89
N ARG A 293 -22.76 24.70 1.93
CA ARG A 293 -22.27 24.72 0.53
C ARG A 293 -22.64 26.02 -0.19
N ALA A 294 -23.64 26.74 0.31
CA ALA A 294 -24.01 28.10 -0.11
C ALA A 294 -23.43 29.21 0.80
N ASP A 295 -22.69 28.84 1.87
CA ASP A 295 -22.03 29.82 2.74
C ASP A 295 -20.75 30.32 2.08
N ARG A 296 -20.74 31.61 1.79
CA ARG A 296 -19.67 32.27 1.04
C ARG A 296 -18.31 32.15 1.72
N ASP A 297 -18.25 32.28 3.05
CA ASP A 297 -16.99 32.27 3.79
C ASP A 297 -16.41 30.86 3.86
N ILE A 298 -17.26 29.86 4.09
CA ILE A 298 -16.87 28.45 4.09
C ILE A 298 -16.35 28.03 2.71
N VAL A 299 -17.07 28.36 1.64
CA VAL A 299 -16.64 28.02 0.28
C VAL A 299 -15.32 28.70 -0.06
N LYS A 300 -15.12 29.96 0.32
CA LYS A 300 -13.81 30.65 0.15
C LYS A 300 -12.67 29.90 0.84
N ILE A 301 -12.86 29.44 2.07
CA ILE A 301 -11.86 28.63 2.78
C ILE A 301 -11.60 27.33 2.01
N ALA A 302 -12.65 26.65 1.56
CA ALA A 302 -12.54 25.39 0.83
C ALA A 302 -11.74 25.54 -0.47
N VAL A 303 -12.09 26.51 -1.32
CA VAL A 303 -11.42 26.71 -2.61
C VAL A 303 -10.01 27.27 -2.48
N ALA A 304 -9.73 28.02 -1.41
CA ALA A 304 -8.37 28.48 -1.10
C ALA A 304 -7.47 27.32 -0.66
N GLN A 305 -8.03 26.32 0.01
CA GLN A 305 -7.31 25.11 0.43
C GLN A 305 -7.10 24.15 -0.76
N ASP A 306 -8.18 23.82 -1.49
CA ASP A 306 -8.19 23.00 -2.70
C ASP A 306 -9.18 23.56 -3.72
N GLY A 307 -8.69 24.04 -4.87
CA GLY A 307 -9.52 24.67 -5.89
C GLY A 307 -10.65 23.77 -6.42
N TYR A 308 -10.52 22.44 -6.30
CA TYR A 308 -11.60 21.51 -6.64
C TYR A 308 -12.79 21.55 -5.69
N GLY A 309 -12.67 22.18 -4.51
CA GLY A 309 -13.82 22.46 -3.64
C GLY A 309 -14.94 23.23 -4.37
N LEU A 310 -14.62 23.95 -5.45
CA LEU A 310 -15.60 24.67 -6.27
C LEU A 310 -16.67 23.74 -6.87
N GLU A 311 -16.34 22.47 -7.15
CA GLU A 311 -17.30 21.48 -7.65
C GLU A 311 -18.53 21.34 -6.75
N TYR A 312 -18.31 21.44 -5.43
CA TYR A 312 -19.31 21.17 -4.42
C TYR A 312 -19.98 22.42 -3.87
N ALA A 313 -19.54 23.60 -4.29
CA ALA A 313 -20.20 24.85 -3.94
C ALA A 313 -21.59 24.95 -4.60
N ALA A 314 -22.51 25.63 -3.92
CA ALA A 314 -23.83 25.91 -4.48
C ALA A 314 -23.69 26.72 -5.78
N GLU A 315 -24.64 26.54 -6.71
CA GLU A 315 -24.63 27.18 -8.03
C GLU A 315 -24.35 28.69 -8.00
N PRO A 316 -24.96 29.50 -7.11
CA PRO A 316 -24.67 30.94 -7.06
C PRO A 316 -23.19 31.26 -6.76
N LEU A 317 -22.51 30.41 -5.97
CA LEU A 317 -21.09 30.61 -5.63
C LEU A 317 -20.15 30.08 -6.71
N ARG A 318 -20.61 29.14 -7.56
CA ARG A 318 -19.90 28.76 -8.79
C ARG A 318 -19.99 29.83 -9.88
N ALA A 319 -20.92 30.79 -9.72
CA ALA A 319 -21.04 31.99 -10.53
C ALA A 319 -20.47 33.25 -9.85
N ASP A 320 -19.87 33.15 -8.66
CA ASP A 320 -19.19 34.28 -8.00
C ASP A 320 -17.77 34.44 -8.59
N PRO A 321 -17.47 35.53 -9.32
CA PRO A 321 -16.17 35.73 -9.94
C PRO A 321 -15.01 35.72 -8.94
N GLU A 322 -15.23 36.21 -7.71
CA GLU A 322 -14.18 36.26 -6.68
C GLU A 322 -13.82 34.85 -6.21
N ILE A 323 -14.82 34.00 -5.95
CA ILE A 323 -14.61 32.62 -5.52
C ILE A 323 -13.97 31.81 -6.63
N VAL A 324 -14.49 31.91 -7.86
CA VAL A 324 -13.94 31.19 -9.00
C VAL A 324 -12.49 31.60 -9.25
N LYS A 325 -12.17 32.90 -9.16
CA LYS A 325 -10.80 33.39 -9.31
C LYS A 325 -9.85 32.80 -8.26
N ILE A 326 -10.28 32.68 -7.00
CA ILE A 326 -9.51 32.00 -5.94
C ILE A 326 -9.31 30.52 -6.30
N ALA A 327 -10.37 29.82 -6.70
CA ALA A 327 -10.33 28.40 -7.04
C ALA A 327 -9.37 28.11 -8.19
N VAL A 328 -9.44 28.87 -9.29
CA VAL A 328 -8.59 28.67 -10.47
C VAL A 328 -7.15 29.13 -10.25
N ALA A 329 -6.92 30.10 -9.36
CA ALA A 329 -5.58 30.47 -8.93
C ALA A 329 -4.90 29.36 -8.10
N GLN A 330 -5.69 28.56 -7.37
CA GLN A 330 -5.20 27.39 -6.63
C GLN A 330 -5.02 26.17 -7.55
N LYS A 331 -6.09 25.76 -8.27
CA LYS A 331 -6.11 24.72 -9.32
C LYS A 331 -6.76 25.29 -10.58
N GLY A 332 -5.99 25.56 -11.62
CA GLY A 332 -6.53 26.08 -12.89
C GLY A 332 -7.59 25.17 -13.51
N ALA A 333 -7.46 23.85 -13.35
CA ALA A 333 -8.47 22.89 -13.81
C ALA A 333 -9.83 23.00 -13.08
N ALA A 334 -9.92 23.73 -11.96
CA ALA A 334 -11.20 24.03 -11.31
C ALA A 334 -12.13 24.87 -12.20
N LEU A 335 -11.61 25.52 -13.25
CA LEU A 335 -12.39 26.28 -14.22
C LEU A 335 -13.57 25.47 -14.80
N LYS A 336 -13.41 24.13 -14.93
CA LYS A 336 -14.47 23.23 -15.41
C LYS A 336 -15.74 23.24 -14.55
N TYR A 337 -15.64 23.69 -13.30
CA TYR A 337 -16.75 23.75 -12.35
C TYR A 337 -17.36 25.15 -12.21
N ALA A 338 -16.73 26.17 -12.80
CA ALA A 338 -17.29 27.52 -12.83
C ALA A 338 -18.55 27.57 -13.72
N ALA A 339 -19.43 28.53 -13.47
CA ALA A 339 -20.54 28.81 -14.36
C ALA A 339 -20.06 29.17 -15.79
N LEU A 340 -20.89 28.91 -16.79
CA LEU A 340 -20.51 29.00 -18.21
C LEU A 340 -20.10 30.42 -18.66
N ASP A 341 -20.71 31.42 -18.05
CA ASP A 341 -20.36 32.83 -18.22
C ASP A 341 -18.92 33.10 -17.73
N LEU A 342 -18.54 32.56 -16.56
CA LEU A 342 -17.18 32.68 -16.02
C LEU A 342 -16.15 31.80 -16.75
N GLN A 343 -16.57 30.71 -17.39
CA GLN A 343 -15.73 29.98 -18.36
C GLN A 343 -15.46 30.79 -19.65
N SER A 344 -16.27 31.82 -19.90
CA SER A 344 -16.13 32.78 -20.99
C SER A 344 -15.48 34.10 -20.54
N ASP A 345 -15.19 34.25 -19.24
CA ASP A 345 -14.53 35.43 -18.70
C ASP A 345 -13.03 35.35 -18.98
N ARG A 346 -12.55 36.30 -19.79
CA ARG A 346 -11.15 36.32 -20.24
C ARG A 346 -10.17 36.49 -19.08
N GLU A 347 -10.52 37.24 -18.04
CA GLU A 347 -9.63 37.45 -16.89
C GLU A 347 -9.47 36.16 -16.09
N ILE A 348 -10.58 35.49 -15.76
CA ILE A 348 -10.58 34.23 -15.02
C ILE A 348 -9.86 33.14 -15.81
N VAL A 349 -10.12 33.02 -17.11
CA VAL A 349 -9.45 32.04 -17.98
C VAL A 349 -7.94 32.27 -18.03
N MET A 350 -7.48 33.52 -18.08
CA MET A 350 -6.04 33.84 -18.01
C MET A 350 -5.43 33.42 -16.67
N VAL A 351 -6.12 33.63 -15.55
CA VAL A 351 -5.65 33.17 -14.22
C VAL A 351 -5.55 31.64 -14.20
N ALA A 352 -6.60 30.95 -14.65
CA ALA A 352 -6.64 29.49 -14.71
C ALA A 352 -5.50 28.91 -15.58
N GLN A 353 -5.30 29.52 -16.75
CA GLN A 353 -4.23 29.16 -17.68
C GLN A 353 -2.84 29.41 -17.10
N GLY A 354 -2.66 30.53 -16.39
CA GLY A 354 -1.41 30.87 -15.72
C GLY A 354 -1.01 29.85 -14.66
N GLN A 355 -1.99 29.28 -13.95
CA GLN A 355 -1.78 28.21 -12.97
C GLN A 355 -1.53 26.85 -13.66
N ASN A 356 -2.38 26.49 -14.63
CA ASN A 356 -2.28 25.25 -15.41
C ASN A 356 -2.66 25.52 -16.87
N ALA A 357 -1.69 25.44 -17.78
CA ALA A 357 -1.95 25.65 -19.22
C ALA A 357 -3.02 24.71 -19.79
N GLY A 358 -3.16 23.49 -19.24
CA GLY A 358 -4.20 22.54 -19.59
C GLY A 358 -5.61 22.97 -19.14
N ALA A 359 -5.75 24.01 -18.32
CA ALA A 359 -7.04 24.57 -17.94
C ALA A 359 -7.77 25.24 -19.10
N LEU A 360 -7.05 25.69 -20.14
CA LEU A 360 -7.64 26.33 -21.32
C LEU A 360 -8.69 25.44 -22.00
N GLN A 361 -8.56 24.11 -21.91
CA GLN A 361 -9.55 23.17 -22.44
C GLN A 361 -10.95 23.33 -21.82
N PHE A 362 -11.04 23.92 -20.62
CA PHE A 362 -12.29 24.16 -19.90
C PHE A 362 -12.87 25.55 -20.12
N ALA A 363 -12.17 26.45 -20.83
CA ALA A 363 -12.73 27.74 -21.23
C ALA A 363 -13.82 27.55 -22.30
N ALA A 364 -14.59 28.58 -22.62
CA ALA A 364 -15.52 28.55 -23.75
C ALA A 364 -14.79 28.48 -25.10
N ASP A 365 -15.44 27.93 -26.14
CA ASP A 365 -14.83 27.67 -27.45
C ASP A 365 -14.23 28.92 -28.12
N ALA A 366 -14.82 30.10 -27.89
CA ALA A 366 -14.32 31.37 -28.39
C ALA A 366 -12.92 31.68 -27.81
N LEU A 367 -12.71 31.44 -26.52
CA LEU A 367 -11.44 31.67 -25.83
C LEU A 367 -10.42 30.55 -26.06
N ARG A 368 -10.86 29.30 -26.25
CA ARG A 368 -9.97 28.20 -26.66
C ARG A 368 -9.25 28.47 -27.97
N LYS A 369 -9.92 29.17 -28.90
CA LYS A 369 -9.42 29.52 -30.23
C LYS A 369 -8.77 30.91 -30.28
N ASP A 370 -8.73 31.62 -29.15
CA ASP A 370 -8.07 32.92 -29.06
C ASP A 370 -6.55 32.74 -29.25
N ARG A 371 -6.03 33.36 -30.32
CA ARG A 371 -4.61 33.27 -30.69
C ARG A 371 -3.68 33.85 -29.64
N ASP A 372 -4.12 34.85 -28.88
CA ASP A 372 -3.28 35.47 -27.87
C ASP A 372 -3.22 34.61 -26.60
N LEU A 373 -4.29 33.91 -26.25
CA LEU A 373 -4.26 32.89 -25.18
C LEU A 373 -3.43 31.67 -25.60
N MET A 374 -3.52 31.20 -26.84
CA MET A 374 -2.69 30.08 -27.33
C MET A 374 -1.19 30.38 -27.38
N LYS A 375 -0.79 31.60 -27.76
CA LYS A 375 0.63 32.01 -27.72
C LYS A 375 1.19 31.95 -26.29
N VAL A 376 0.37 32.32 -25.29
CA VAL A 376 0.74 32.23 -23.88
C VAL A 376 0.91 30.76 -23.45
N THR A 377 0.08 29.82 -23.91
CA THR A 377 0.29 28.38 -23.64
C THR A 377 1.59 27.86 -24.24
N ASP A 378 1.92 28.25 -25.48
CA ASP A 378 3.15 27.79 -26.16
C ASP A 378 4.41 28.34 -25.48
N MET A 379 4.38 29.61 -25.06
CA MET A 379 5.47 30.24 -24.31
C MET A 379 5.62 29.67 -22.89
N ALA A 380 4.51 29.42 -22.18
CA ALA A 380 4.54 28.84 -20.84
C ALA A 380 5.00 27.37 -20.87
N ALA A 381 4.53 26.58 -21.84
CA ALA A 381 4.99 25.21 -22.07
C ALA A 381 6.49 25.18 -22.42
N SER A 382 6.96 26.13 -23.24
CA SER A 382 8.39 26.28 -23.58
C SER A 382 9.24 26.69 -22.37
N ARG A 383 8.74 27.61 -21.52
CA ARG A 383 9.41 28.00 -20.26
C ARG A 383 9.42 26.88 -19.23
N HIS A 384 8.39 26.06 -19.15
CA HIS A 384 8.37 24.90 -18.25
C HIS A 384 9.31 23.78 -18.75
N ARG A 385 9.42 23.60 -20.07
CA ARG A 385 10.39 22.71 -20.73
C ARG A 385 11.83 23.19 -20.53
N LEU A 386 12.07 24.49 -20.62
CA LEU A 386 13.36 25.13 -20.28
C LEU A 386 13.67 25.07 -18.78
N LYS A 387 12.71 25.33 -17.88
CA LYS A 387 12.91 25.15 -16.43
C LYS A 387 13.22 23.69 -16.08
N MET A 388 12.54 22.72 -16.69
CA MET A 388 12.85 21.30 -16.52
C MET A 388 14.23 20.93 -17.10
N SER A 389 14.61 21.49 -18.25
CA SER A 389 15.94 21.29 -18.84
C SER A 389 17.06 21.93 -18.00
N ILE A 390 16.84 23.13 -17.47
CA ILE A 390 17.79 23.83 -16.60
C ILE A 390 17.90 23.12 -15.25
N VAL A 391 16.81 22.56 -14.71
CA VAL A 391 16.84 21.74 -13.48
C VAL A 391 17.54 20.39 -13.75
N PHE A 392 17.33 19.76 -14.92
CA PHE A 392 18.07 18.55 -15.31
C PHE A 392 19.57 18.82 -15.53
N GLU A 393 19.91 19.93 -16.19
CA GLU A 393 21.30 20.37 -16.35
C GLU A 393 21.93 20.79 -15.01
N PHE A 394 21.18 21.42 -14.10
CA PHE A 394 21.64 21.70 -12.74
C PHE A 394 21.87 20.41 -11.95
N ILE A 395 20.99 19.41 -12.03
CA ILE A 395 21.17 18.12 -11.33
C ILE A 395 22.34 17.32 -11.92
N TRP A 396 22.54 17.38 -13.25
CA TRP A 396 23.66 16.73 -13.94
C TRP A 396 25.00 17.46 -13.69
N ALA A 397 25.00 18.79 -13.68
CA ALA A 397 26.16 19.62 -13.32
C ALA A 397 26.50 19.51 -11.84
N TYR A 398 25.52 19.45 -10.94
CA TYR A 398 25.74 19.25 -9.49
C TYR A 398 26.29 17.85 -9.20
N SER A 399 25.85 16.82 -9.93
CA SER A 399 26.42 15.47 -9.85
C SER A 399 27.85 15.37 -10.42
N SER A 400 28.15 16.14 -11.45
CA SER A 400 29.51 16.27 -12.01
C SER A 400 30.45 17.11 -11.12
N LEU A 401 29.95 18.17 -10.50
CA LEU A 401 30.66 18.97 -9.50
C LEU A 401 30.89 18.20 -8.19
N MET A 402 29.96 17.34 -7.77
CA MET A 402 30.14 16.46 -6.60
C MET A 402 31.23 15.40 -6.82
N LYS A 403 31.45 14.95 -8.07
CA LYS A 403 32.61 14.10 -8.43
C LYS A 403 33.94 14.87 -8.38
N ILE A 404 33.91 16.20 -8.58
CA ILE A 404 35.10 17.06 -8.58
C ILE A 404 35.35 17.67 -7.16
N SER A 405 34.33 17.81 -6.31
CA SER A 405 34.39 18.51 -5.02
C SER A 405 34.77 17.66 -3.80
N LYS A 406 35.31 16.44 -3.98
CA LYS A 406 36.06 15.77 -2.89
C LYS A 406 37.35 16.52 -2.49
N LYS A 407 37.65 17.69 -3.08
CA LYS A 407 38.96 18.31 -2.99
C LYS A 407 39.07 19.76 -2.51
N LEU A 408 38.01 20.49 -2.13
CA LEU A 408 38.25 21.81 -1.53
C LEU A 408 37.09 22.32 -0.65
N SER A 409 37.34 22.42 0.65
CA SER A 409 36.37 22.86 1.66
C SER A 409 36.56 24.32 2.09
N SER A 410 35.51 24.83 2.74
CA SER A 410 35.47 25.85 3.81
C SER A 410 35.31 27.35 3.50
N ARG A 411 35.38 27.84 2.25
CA ARG A 411 35.31 29.31 2.01
C ARG A 411 34.08 29.88 1.30
N ILE A 412 33.11 29.06 0.87
CA ILE A 412 31.93 29.55 0.11
C ILE A 412 30.66 29.70 0.99
N ALA A 413 30.60 29.03 2.16
CA ALA A 413 29.42 29.02 3.02
C ALA A 413 28.95 30.42 3.48
N SER A 414 29.86 31.38 3.63
CA SER A 414 29.53 32.72 4.13
C SER A 414 28.94 33.68 3.09
N ARG A 415 29.05 33.38 1.78
CA ARG A 415 28.50 34.25 0.70
C ARG A 415 27.06 33.92 0.30
N VAL A 416 26.56 32.74 0.68
CA VAL A 416 25.20 32.28 0.32
C VAL A 416 24.12 32.95 1.17
N LEU A 417 24.43 33.43 2.37
CA LEU A 417 23.47 34.11 3.25
C LEU A 417 23.06 35.53 2.78
N LEU A 418 23.85 36.18 1.92
CA LEU A 418 23.54 37.54 1.46
C LEU A 418 22.47 37.61 0.34
N ILE A 419 22.20 36.48 -0.33
CA ILE A 419 21.24 36.42 -1.46
C ILE A 419 19.80 36.23 -0.95
N ARG A 420 19.62 35.70 0.27
CA ARG A 420 18.30 35.40 0.84
C ARG A 420 17.50 36.66 1.23
N GLY A 421 18.17 37.77 1.56
CA GLY A 421 17.52 39.04 1.92
C GLY A 421 17.02 39.88 0.74
N ARG A 422 17.48 39.62 -0.49
CA ARG A 422 17.07 40.39 -1.69
C ARG A 422 15.82 39.83 -2.40
N TRP A 423 15.36 38.64 -2.01
CA TRP A 423 14.17 38.00 -2.60
C TRP A 423 12.83 38.45 -2.00
N GLN A 424 12.80 38.98 -0.77
CA GLN A 424 11.57 39.44 -0.12
C GLN A 424 11.06 40.81 -0.61
N TYR A 425 11.85 41.55 -1.40
CA TYR A 425 11.48 42.90 -1.86
C TYR A 425 10.79 42.95 -3.24
N TRP A 426 10.67 41.81 -3.94
CA TRP A 426 10.12 41.76 -5.31
C TRP A 426 8.72 41.15 -5.43
N THR A 427 8.09 40.69 -4.35
CA THR A 427 6.77 40.03 -4.38
C THR A 427 5.58 40.94 -4.03
N PHE A 428 5.78 42.25 -3.86
CA PHE A 428 4.72 43.21 -3.55
C PHE A 428 4.66 44.37 -4.55
N ARG A 429 4.39 44.05 -5.82
CA ARG A 429 3.69 44.89 -6.81
C ARG A 429 3.72 44.16 -8.15
N GLY A 430 2.57 43.70 -8.58
CA GLY A 430 2.32 43.02 -9.84
C GLY A 430 0.86 42.66 -9.92
#